data_AF-A0A8T8X375-F1
#
_entry.id   AF-A0A8T8X375-F1
#
_cell.length_a   1.000
_cell.length_b   1.000
_cell.length_c   1.000
_cell.angle_alpha   90.00
_cell.angle_beta   90.00
_cell.angle_gamma   90.00
#
_symmetry.space_group_name_H-M   'P 1'
#
loop_
_entity.id
_entity.type
_entity.pdbx_description
1 polymer ?
#
loop_
_entity_poly.entity_id
_entity_poly.type
_entity_poly.pdbx_seq_one_letter_code
_entity_poly.pdbx_strand_id
1 'polypeptide(L)'
;SDSDSFPAAFDTSLSNNFTTTTCPNFFKSFLSNATITSCHAVSMLLRDSSSFFHVLTSATLTSELLDTACASNVTDCASILSALAVELLKEDVCGKDHSAGNPLVTNAYTDMITYEPLYRATCLQSPSTKNYCFVDAISNTTNSADYDVYFLAYGSTISASPSPTCNKCLQATLALFATWAEVDGQPLVNSYIPSAEAINTDCGDNFANVNITVGSEKVSSG
;
A
#
# COMPACT_ATOMS: atom_id res chain seq x y z
N SER A 1 -15.85 3.51 24.42
CA SER A 1 -16.63 4.07 23.31
C SER A 1 -15.67 4.81 22.42
N ASP A 2 -15.19 4.16 21.35
CA ASP A 2 -14.58 4.83 20.19
C ASP A 2 -14.44 3.87 19.00
N SER A 3 -15.44 3.00 18.82
CA SER A 3 -15.47 2.00 17.74
C SER A 3 -16.12 2.52 16.44
N ASP A 4 -16.32 3.84 16.31
CA ASP A 4 -17.07 4.47 15.21
C ASP A 4 -16.21 5.36 14.29
N SER A 5 -14.90 5.47 14.53
CA SER A 5 -14.02 6.26 13.65
C SER A 5 -13.15 5.37 12.76
N PHE A 6 -13.09 5.71 11.48
CA PHE A 6 -12.19 5.06 10.52
C PHE A 6 -10.73 5.21 10.98
N PRO A 7 -9.88 4.17 10.90
CA PRO A 7 -8.48 4.24 11.34
C PRO A 7 -7.72 5.42 10.74
N ALA A 8 -6.90 6.07 11.56
CA ALA A 8 -6.05 7.16 11.12
C ALA A 8 -4.65 6.66 10.81
N ALA A 9 -4.06 7.14 9.72
CA ALA A 9 -2.64 6.96 9.45
C ALA A 9 -1.81 7.79 10.43
N PHE A 10 -0.63 7.30 10.79
CA PHE A 10 0.28 7.93 11.74
C PHE A 10 -0.40 8.25 13.08
N ASP A 11 -1.24 7.34 13.57
CA ASP A 11 -2.03 7.48 14.81
C ASP A 11 -1.23 7.18 16.10
N THR A 12 0.02 6.76 15.94
CA THR A 12 1.01 6.75 17.02
C THR A 12 1.68 8.12 17.12
N SER A 13 2.31 8.43 18.25
CA SER A 13 2.97 9.72 18.42
C SER A 13 4.01 9.95 17.31
N LEU A 14 3.76 10.93 16.42
CA LEU A 14 4.75 11.40 15.45
C LEU A 14 6.04 11.71 16.20
N SER A 15 7.13 11.00 15.85
CA SER A 15 8.42 11.21 16.50
C SER A 15 8.86 12.66 16.33
N ASN A 16 9.51 13.24 17.34
CA ASN A 16 10.02 14.63 17.25
C ASN A 16 11.32 14.74 16.41
N ASN A 17 11.72 13.68 15.70
CA ASN A 17 13.02 13.61 15.04
C ASN A 17 12.99 14.23 13.63
N PHE A 18 12.48 15.46 13.51
CA PHE A 18 12.49 16.22 12.26
C PHE A 18 13.62 17.25 12.28
N THR A 19 14.34 17.34 11.17
CA THR A 19 15.41 18.31 10.88
C THR A 19 14.82 19.69 10.62
N THR A 20 13.57 19.75 10.15
CA THR A 20 12.84 20.99 9.85
C THR A 20 11.60 21.15 10.73
N THR A 21 11.19 22.40 10.98
CA THR A 21 9.92 22.69 11.66
C THR A 21 8.73 22.68 10.72
N THR A 22 8.96 22.71 9.41
CA THR A 22 7.94 22.69 8.35
C THR A 22 7.35 21.31 8.16
N CYS A 23 8.16 20.25 8.25
CA CYS A 23 7.70 18.89 8.01
C CYS A 23 6.62 18.41 9.01
N PRO A 24 6.77 18.62 10.34
CA PRO A 24 5.69 18.33 11.29
C PRO A 24 4.38 19.07 10.99
N ASN A 25 4.45 20.30 10.49
CA ASN A 25 3.27 21.08 10.12
C ASN A 25 2.58 20.52 8.87
N PHE A 26 3.37 20.06 7.90
CA PHE A 26 2.86 19.36 6.73
C PHE A 26 2.09 18.09 7.12
N PHE A 27 2.66 17.26 7.99
CA PHE A 27 1.97 16.07 8.53
C PHE A 27 0.65 16.41 9.19
N LYS A 28 0.64 17.39 10.10
CA LYS A 28 -0.59 17.86 10.74
C LYS A 28 -1.63 18.35 9.73
N SER A 29 -1.19 19.04 8.69
CA SER A 29 -2.06 19.59 7.66
C SER A 29 -2.75 18.49 6.87
N PHE A 30 -2.00 17.53 6.32
CA PHE A 30 -2.63 16.52 5.47
C PHE A 30 -3.44 15.50 6.27
N LEU A 31 -3.02 15.15 7.49
CA LEU A 31 -3.74 14.22 8.37
C LEU A 31 -5.06 14.80 8.90
N SER A 32 -5.23 16.12 8.89
CA SER A 32 -6.48 16.78 9.29
C SER A 32 -7.33 17.27 8.11
N ASN A 33 -6.85 17.11 6.87
CA ASN A 33 -7.58 17.55 5.69
C ASN A 33 -8.66 16.52 5.30
N ALA A 34 -9.92 16.89 5.44
CA ALA A 34 -11.07 16.02 5.15
C ALA A 34 -11.08 15.47 3.72
N THR A 35 -10.56 16.21 2.74
CA THR A 35 -10.46 15.74 1.34
C THR A 35 -9.50 14.56 1.26
N ILE A 36 -8.35 14.66 1.94
CA ILE A 36 -7.31 13.61 1.95
C ILE A 36 -7.77 12.43 2.79
N THR A 37 -8.34 12.66 3.98
CA THR A 37 -8.78 11.57 4.85
C THR A 37 -9.98 10.80 4.29
N SER A 38 -10.80 11.43 3.44
CA SER A 38 -11.89 10.74 2.70
C SER A 38 -11.40 9.75 1.63
N CYS A 39 -10.10 9.75 1.32
CA CYS A 39 -9.50 8.75 0.44
C CYS A 39 -9.27 7.40 1.11
N HIS A 40 -9.42 7.32 2.44
CA HIS A 40 -9.39 6.07 3.19
C HIS A 40 -8.18 5.19 2.81
N ALA A 41 -7.01 5.84 2.67
CA ALA A 41 -5.83 5.27 2.04
C ALA A 41 -5.27 4.08 2.81
N VAL A 42 -5.67 2.86 2.42
CA VAL A 42 -5.17 1.61 2.98
C VAL A 42 -3.65 1.53 2.86
N SER A 43 -3.07 2.16 1.83
CA SER A 43 -1.62 2.30 1.68
C SER A 43 -0.95 2.99 2.86
N MET A 44 -1.56 3.99 3.49
CA MET A 44 -1.01 4.62 4.69
C MET A 44 -1.31 3.82 5.97
N LEU A 45 -2.46 3.13 5.99
CA LEU A 45 -2.88 2.37 7.16
C LEU A 45 -2.04 1.11 7.39
N LEU A 46 -1.69 0.42 6.31
CA LEU A 46 -0.97 -0.87 6.33
C LEU A 46 0.39 -0.83 7.01
N ARG A 47 1.04 0.33 7.08
CA ARG A 47 2.36 0.47 7.69
C ARG A 47 2.36 1.38 8.92
N ASP A 48 1.51 2.39 8.95
CA ASP A 48 1.64 3.50 9.90
C ASP A 48 0.39 3.70 10.78
N SER A 49 -0.55 2.74 10.87
CA SER A 49 -1.76 2.84 11.70
C SER A 49 -1.91 1.70 12.71
N SER A 50 -1.74 2.01 14.00
CA SER A 50 -1.97 1.08 15.10
C SER A 50 -3.44 0.71 15.26
N SER A 51 -4.37 1.63 15.02
CA SER A 51 -5.80 1.36 15.02
C SER A 51 -6.20 0.42 13.88
N PHE A 52 -5.58 0.55 12.69
CA PHE A 52 -5.78 -0.40 11.60
C PHE A 52 -5.29 -1.80 11.96
N PHE A 53 -4.14 -1.93 12.64
CA PHE A 53 -3.64 -3.24 13.08
C PHE A 53 -4.59 -3.94 14.06
N HIS A 54 -5.34 -3.17 14.86
CA HIS A 54 -6.43 -3.74 15.66
C HIS A 54 -7.61 -4.22 14.79
N VAL A 55 -7.97 -3.49 13.73
CA VAL A 55 -9.00 -3.91 12.78
C VAL A 55 -8.63 -5.24 12.09
N LEU A 56 -7.35 -5.42 11.73
CA LEU A 56 -6.86 -6.65 11.08
C LEU A 56 -7.06 -7.92 11.93
N THR A 57 -7.32 -7.80 13.23
CA THR A 57 -7.62 -8.95 14.10
C THR A 57 -9.02 -9.53 13.89
N SER A 58 -9.86 -8.87 13.08
CA SER A 58 -11.22 -9.30 12.76
C SER A 58 -11.51 -9.20 11.27
N ALA A 59 -11.83 -10.34 10.66
CA ALA A 59 -12.20 -10.42 9.25
C ALA A 59 -13.43 -9.55 8.93
N THR A 60 -14.41 -9.50 9.83
CA THR A 60 -15.62 -8.67 9.69
C THR A 60 -15.28 -7.19 9.72
N LEU A 61 -14.53 -6.73 10.73
CA LEU A 61 -14.15 -5.31 10.84
C LEU A 61 -13.27 -4.88 9.66
N THR A 62 -12.38 -5.77 9.20
CA THR A 62 -11.56 -5.50 8.01
C THR A 62 -12.43 -5.38 6.76
N SER A 63 -13.43 -6.25 6.60
CA SER A 63 -14.35 -6.17 5.45
C SER A 63 -15.15 -4.87 5.45
N GLU A 64 -15.70 -4.45 6.59
CA GLU A 64 -16.43 -3.18 6.74
C GLU A 64 -15.53 -1.96 6.46
N LEU A 65 -14.28 -2.01 6.89
CA LEU A 65 -13.29 -0.98 6.58
C LEU A 65 -13.01 -0.92 5.08
N LEU A 66 -12.83 -2.07 4.43
CA LEU A 66 -12.59 -2.13 2.99
C LEU A 66 -13.82 -1.72 2.19
N ASP A 67 -15.04 -1.99 2.65
CA ASP A 67 -16.27 -1.46 2.01
C ASP A 67 -16.25 0.07 1.96
N THR A 68 -15.76 0.70 3.02
CA THR A 68 -15.58 2.17 3.07
C THR A 68 -14.43 2.62 2.17
N ALA A 69 -13.26 1.98 2.27
CA ALA A 69 -12.08 2.37 1.50
C ALA A 69 -12.28 2.19 -0.01
N CYS A 70 -12.86 1.06 -0.42
CA CYS A 70 -13.12 0.72 -1.83
C CYS A 70 -14.28 1.52 -2.44
N ALA A 71 -15.00 2.33 -1.66
CA ALA A 71 -16.00 3.27 -2.16
C ALA A 71 -15.41 4.63 -2.57
N SER A 72 -14.17 4.95 -2.17
CA SER A 72 -13.50 6.21 -2.54
C SER A 72 -13.25 6.29 -4.05
N ASN A 73 -13.28 7.51 -4.61
CA ASN A 73 -12.91 7.74 -6.01
C ASN A 73 -11.40 7.55 -6.17
N VAL A 74 -11.00 6.37 -6.65
CA VAL A 74 -9.59 6.00 -6.79
C VAL A 74 -8.81 6.99 -7.66
N THR A 75 -9.39 7.53 -8.74
CA THR A 75 -8.70 8.43 -9.64
C THR A 75 -8.40 9.77 -8.96
N ASP A 76 -9.40 10.36 -8.31
CA ASP A 76 -9.24 11.64 -7.61
C ASP A 76 -8.24 11.49 -6.46
N CYS A 77 -8.37 10.41 -5.70
CA CYS A 77 -7.50 10.14 -4.56
C CYS A 77 -6.05 9.83 -4.95
N ALA A 78 -5.84 9.09 -6.05
CA ALA A 78 -4.52 8.85 -6.61
C ALA A 78 -3.87 10.17 -7.05
N SER A 79 -4.63 11.06 -7.70
CA SER A 79 -4.14 12.38 -8.11
C SER A 79 -3.77 13.25 -6.89
N ILE A 80 -4.65 13.32 -5.88
CA ILE A 80 -4.42 14.06 -4.63
C ILE A 80 -3.16 13.56 -3.93
N LEU A 81 -3.03 12.24 -3.71
CA LEU A 81 -1.90 11.67 -2.97
C LEU A 81 -0.60 11.77 -3.76
N SER A 82 -0.63 11.66 -5.10
CA SER A 82 0.53 11.91 -5.95
C SER A 82 1.01 13.36 -5.86
N ALA A 83 0.08 14.33 -5.87
CA ALA A 83 0.43 15.74 -5.69
C ALA A 83 1.03 16.00 -4.29
N LEU A 84 0.49 15.33 -3.27
CA LEU A 84 0.98 15.39 -1.90
C LEU A 84 2.40 14.82 -1.76
N ALA A 85 2.70 13.72 -2.46
CA ALA A 85 4.05 13.13 -2.52
C ALA A 85 5.06 14.10 -3.14
N VAL A 86 4.68 14.77 -4.23
CA VAL A 86 5.52 15.79 -4.89
C VAL A 86 5.75 16.98 -3.96
N GLU A 87 4.73 17.41 -3.21
CA GLU A 87 4.86 18.49 -2.24
C GLU A 87 5.79 18.11 -1.07
N LEU A 88 5.68 16.87 -0.55
CA LEU A 88 6.52 16.34 0.51
C LEU A 88 8.02 16.43 0.17
N LEU A 89 8.39 16.17 -1.09
CA LEU A 89 9.77 16.21 -1.56
C LEU A 89 10.37 17.62 -1.65
N LYS A 90 9.58 18.69 -1.51
CA LYS A 90 10.11 20.06 -1.57
C LYS A 90 10.99 20.36 -0.35
N GLU A 91 12.14 21.00 -0.57
CA GLU A 91 13.13 21.34 0.46
C GLU A 91 12.57 22.18 1.61
N ASP A 92 11.58 23.04 1.34
CA ASP A 92 10.89 23.88 2.31
C ASP A 92 9.68 23.21 2.99
N VAL A 93 9.37 21.95 2.63
CA VAL A 93 8.33 21.13 3.24
C VAL A 93 8.96 20.02 4.08
N CYS A 94 9.33 18.90 3.48
CA CYS A 94 9.97 17.74 4.13
C CYS A 94 11.21 17.23 3.36
N GLY A 95 11.62 17.87 2.26
CA GLY A 95 12.66 17.36 1.35
C GLY A 95 14.00 17.08 2.03
N LYS A 96 14.39 17.90 3.02
CA LYS A 96 15.59 17.67 3.84
C LYS A 96 15.48 16.41 4.70
N ASP A 97 14.32 16.24 5.33
CA ASP A 97 14.02 15.07 6.16
C ASP A 97 13.93 13.80 5.31
N HIS A 98 13.34 13.88 4.13
CA HIS A 98 13.32 12.79 3.15
C HIS A 98 14.73 12.41 2.70
N SER A 99 15.55 13.39 2.31
CA SER A 99 16.94 13.18 1.88
C SER A 99 17.84 12.62 2.98
N ALA A 100 17.55 12.96 4.25
CA ALA A 100 18.22 12.39 5.41
C ALA A 100 17.73 10.98 5.78
N GLY A 101 16.76 10.42 5.06
CA GLY A 101 16.21 9.09 5.31
C GLY A 101 15.34 9.03 6.57
N ASN A 102 14.66 10.13 6.94
CA ASN A 102 13.73 10.12 8.07
C ASN A 102 12.62 9.09 7.81
N PRO A 103 12.46 8.06 8.68
CA PRO A 103 11.53 6.96 8.42
C PRO A 103 10.08 7.42 8.24
N LEU A 104 9.60 8.41 8.98
CA LEU A 104 8.22 8.91 8.85
C LEU A 104 8.01 9.55 7.47
N VAL A 105 8.99 10.31 7.00
CA VAL A 105 8.91 11.04 5.74
C VAL A 105 9.08 10.11 4.55
N THR A 106 10.04 9.19 4.60
CA THR A 106 10.20 8.16 3.57
C THR A 106 9.01 7.22 3.52
N ASN A 107 8.42 6.92 4.68
CA ASN A 107 7.19 6.14 4.73
C ASN A 107 6.05 6.91 4.05
N ALA A 108 5.71 8.09 4.56
CA ALA A 108 4.61 8.88 4.01
C ALA A 108 4.73 9.10 2.49
N TYR A 109 5.94 9.37 1.98
CA TYR A 109 6.18 9.44 0.54
C TYR A 109 5.80 8.13 -0.17
N THR A 110 6.30 7.00 0.32
CA THR A 110 6.01 5.68 -0.26
C THR A 110 4.52 5.36 -0.19
N ASP A 111 3.83 5.61 0.93
CA ASP A 111 2.40 5.33 1.07
C ASP A 111 1.53 6.16 0.12
N MET A 112 1.95 7.39 -0.16
CA MET A 112 1.27 8.27 -1.10
C MET A 112 1.40 7.75 -2.53
N ILE A 113 2.60 7.38 -2.98
CA ILE A 113 2.81 6.91 -4.35
C ILE A 113 2.30 5.50 -4.60
N THR A 114 2.14 4.67 -3.56
CA THR A 114 1.59 3.31 -3.66
C THR A 114 0.09 3.22 -3.40
N TYR A 115 -0.61 4.36 -3.24
CA TYR A 115 -2.05 4.39 -2.97
C TYR A 115 -2.85 3.55 -3.96
N GLU A 116 -2.71 3.82 -5.25
CA GLU A 116 -3.54 3.18 -6.27
C GLU A 116 -3.27 1.67 -6.42
N PRO A 117 -2.01 1.18 -6.52
CA PRO A 117 -1.77 -0.25 -6.58
C PRO A 117 -2.35 -0.98 -5.35
N LEU A 118 -2.20 -0.41 -4.16
CA LEU A 118 -2.71 -1.03 -2.94
C LEU A 118 -4.24 -0.96 -2.84
N TYR A 119 -4.85 0.19 -3.13
CA TYR A 119 -6.31 0.31 -3.22
C TYR A 119 -6.86 -0.80 -4.11
N ARG A 120 -6.34 -0.91 -5.34
CA ARG A 120 -6.84 -1.90 -6.30
C ARG A 120 -6.61 -3.32 -5.82
N ALA A 121 -5.46 -3.62 -5.21
CA ALA A 121 -5.13 -4.95 -4.71
C ALA A 121 -6.02 -5.35 -3.52
N THR A 122 -6.24 -4.45 -2.56
CA THR A 122 -7.03 -4.74 -1.37
C THR A 122 -8.53 -4.83 -1.67
N CYS A 123 -8.98 -4.14 -2.72
CA CYS A 123 -10.36 -4.19 -3.20
C CYS A 123 -10.67 -5.38 -4.14
N LEU A 124 -9.69 -6.24 -4.47
CA LEU A 124 -9.96 -7.46 -5.22
C LEU A 124 -10.89 -8.39 -4.42
N GLN A 125 -11.88 -8.98 -5.08
CA GLN A 125 -12.78 -9.96 -4.47
C GLN A 125 -12.43 -11.39 -4.88
N SER A 126 -12.48 -12.27 -3.89
CA SER A 126 -12.25 -13.70 -4.03
C SER A 126 -13.43 -14.34 -4.75
N PRO A 127 -13.22 -14.98 -5.92
CA PRO A 127 -14.30 -15.67 -6.62
C PRO A 127 -14.84 -16.87 -5.82
N SER A 128 -14.04 -17.42 -4.91
CA SER A 128 -14.34 -18.58 -4.06
C SER A 128 -15.12 -18.22 -2.80
N THR A 129 -14.67 -17.24 -2.01
CA THR A 129 -15.27 -16.91 -0.71
C THR A 129 -16.28 -15.78 -0.80
N LYS A 130 -16.25 -15.00 -1.89
CA LYS A 130 -17.00 -13.75 -2.07
C LYS A 130 -16.59 -12.62 -1.11
N ASN A 131 -15.50 -12.81 -0.35
CA ASN A 131 -14.88 -11.75 0.46
C ASN A 131 -13.81 -11.01 -0.32
N TYR A 132 -13.25 -9.94 0.25
CA TYR A 132 -12.01 -9.36 -0.24
C TYR A 132 -10.85 -10.35 -0.16
N CYS A 133 -10.04 -10.42 -1.21
CA CYS A 133 -8.81 -11.22 -1.25
C CYS A 133 -7.86 -10.87 -0.09
N PHE A 134 -7.81 -9.58 0.29
CA PHE A 134 -7.04 -9.12 1.42
C PHE A 134 -7.55 -9.69 2.75
N VAL A 135 -8.88 -9.78 2.91
CA VAL A 135 -9.51 -10.37 4.12
C VAL A 135 -9.20 -11.87 4.21
N ASP A 136 -9.28 -12.60 3.09
CA ASP A 136 -8.90 -14.01 3.03
C ASP A 136 -7.41 -14.19 3.43
N ALA A 137 -6.54 -13.30 2.94
CA ALA A 137 -5.10 -13.32 3.24
C ALA A 137 -4.77 -13.08 4.72
N ILE A 138 -5.29 -12.02 5.33
CA ILE A 138 -5.02 -11.74 6.75
C ILE A 138 -5.64 -12.77 7.70
N SER A 139 -6.73 -13.42 7.27
CA SER A 139 -7.41 -14.45 8.06
C SER A 139 -6.66 -15.79 8.01
N ASN A 140 -5.71 -15.96 7.09
CA ASN A 140 -4.90 -17.15 7.00
C ASN A 140 -3.78 -17.16 8.05
N THR A 141 -4.12 -17.60 9.25
CA THR A 141 -3.17 -17.73 10.37
C THR A 141 -2.12 -18.83 10.18
N THR A 142 -2.22 -19.63 9.11
CA THR A 142 -1.29 -20.73 8.82
C THR A 142 -0.19 -20.35 7.83
N ASN A 143 -0.36 -19.27 7.06
CA ASN A 143 0.62 -18.79 6.09
C ASN A 143 0.61 -17.25 6.00
N SER A 144 1.55 -16.59 6.68
CA SER A 144 1.67 -15.14 6.65
C SER A 144 2.04 -14.60 5.27
N ALA A 145 2.60 -15.43 4.38
CA ALA A 145 2.99 -15.01 3.04
C ALA A 145 1.79 -14.52 2.21
N ASP A 146 0.57 -14.99 2.52
CA ASP A 146 -0.67 -14.51 1.91
C ASP A 146 -0.88 -13.02 2.17
N TYR A 147 -0.49 -12.52 3.34
CA TYR A 147 -0.49 -11.11 3.69
C TYR A 147 0.75 -10.38 3.17
N ASP A 148 1.93 -11.02 3.26
CA ASP A 148 3.21 -10.43 2.85
C ASP A 148 3.21 -10.00 1.36
N VAL A 149 2.40 -10.65 0.51
CA VAL A 149 2.28 -10.27 -0.91
C VAL A 149 1.89 -8.80 -1.10
N TYR A 150 1.06 -8.23 -0.22
CA TYR A 150 0.64 -6.84 -0.33
C TYR A 150 1.79 -5.86 -0.10
N PHE A 151 2.87 -6.29 0.56
CA PHE A 151 4.04 -5.45 0.79
C PHE A 151 4.99 -5.33 -0.40
N LEU A 152 4.76 -6.11 -1.47
CA LEU A 152 5.46 -5.90 -2.75
C LEU A 152 5.27 -4.47 -3.26
N ALA A 153 4.09 -3.89 -3.05
CA ALA A 153 3.80 -2.51 -3.40
C ALA A 153 4.76 -1.50 -2.75
N TYR A 154 5.28 -1.80 -1.55
CA TYR A 154 6.26 -0.96 -0.84
C TYR A 154 7.72 -1.31 -1.16
N GLY A 155 7.96 -2.28 -2.06
CA GLY A 155 9.30 -2.70 -2.44
C GLY A 155 9.81 -3.94 -1.70
N SER A 156 9.02 -4.57 -0.83
CA SER A 156 9.40 -5.84 -0.20
C SER A 156 9.41 -6.97 -1.23
N THR A 157 10.37 -7.89 -1.13
CA THR A 157 10.48 -9.04 -2.03
C THR A 157 10.13 -10.34 -1.32
N ILE A 158 9.37 -11.22 -1.97
CA ILE A 158 9.22 -12.62 -1.56
C ILE A 158 10.28 -13.42 -2.31
N SER A 159 11.37 -13.79 -1.65
CA SER A 159 12.51 -14.47 -2.28
C SER A 159 12.62 -15.94 -1.96
N ALA A 160 11.88 -16.42 -0.96
CA ALA A 160 11.92 -17.80 -0.49
C ALA A 160 10.65 -18.19 0.26
N SER A 161 10.57 -19.47 0.63
CA SER A 161 9.51 -20.05 1.45
C SER A 161 9.36 -19.34 2.81
N PRO A 162 8.13 -19.19 3.35
CA PRO A 162 6.87 -19.68 2.78
C PRO A 162 6.42 -18.83 1.59
N SER A 163 5.99 -19.49 0.51
CA SER A 163 5.33 -18.81 -0.60
C SER A 163 3.84 -18.61 -0.29
N PRO A 164 3.21 -17.56 -0.82
CA PRO A 164 1.78 -17.36 -0.68
C PRO A 164 1.00 -18.52 -1.32
N THR A 165 -0.19 -18.75 -0.81
CA THR A 165 -1.13 -19.77 -1.29
C THR A 165 -1.46 -19.52 -2.76
N CYS A 166 -1.13 -20.49 -3.62
CA CYS A 166 -1.35 -20.42 -5.06
C CYS A 166 -2.85 -20.47 -5.41
N ASN A 167 -3.52 -19.32 -5.37
CA ASN A 167 -4.95 -19.18 -5.60
C ASN A 167 -5.28 -18.02 -6.56
N LYS A 168 -6.56 -17.83 -6.87
CA LYS A 168 -7.01 -16.78 -7.80
C LYS A 168 -6.81 -15.36 -7.26
N CYS A 169 -6.82 -15.17 -5.95
CA CYS A 169 -6.51 -13.89 -5.34
C CYS A 169 -5.04 -13.53 -5.55
N LEU A 170 -4.11 -14.44 -5.25
CA LEU A 170 -2.69 -14.22 -5.49
C LEU A 170 -2.40 -13.90 -6.97
N GLN A 171 -2.98 -14.68 -7.89
CA GLN A 171 -2.82 -14.45 -9.32
C GLN A 171 -3.34 -13.07 -9.76
N ALA A 172 -4.50 -12.64 -9.26
CA ALA A 172 -5.06 -11.33 -9.57
C ALA A 172 -4.22 -10.18 -8.99
N THR A 173 -3.74 -10.32 -7.74
CA THR A 173 -2.84 -9.34 -7.11
C THR A 173 -1.53 -9.21 -7.89
N LEU A 174 -0.90 -10.32 -8.29
CA LEU A 174 0.34 -10.28 -9.05
C LEU A 174 0.13 -9.77 -10.49
N ALA A 175 -1.00 -10.03 -11.12
CA ALA A 175 -1.33 -9.45 -12.42
C ALA A 175 -1.48 -7.93 -12.33
N LEU A 176 -2.14 -7.43 -11.28
CA LEU A 176 -2.23 -6.00 -11.00
C LEU A 176 -0.86 -5.39 -10.70
N PHE A 177 -0.05 -6.00 -9.84
CA PHE A 177 1.28 -5.48 -9.52
C PHE A 177 2.23 -5.50 -10.72
N ALA A 178 2.04 -6.40 -11.69
CA ALA A 178 2.78 -6.38 -12.94
C ALA A 178 2.60 -5.04 -13.68
N THR A 179 1.36 -4.55 -13.79
CA THR A 179 1.08 -3.29 -14.51
C THR A 179 1.71 -2.10 -13.80
N TRP A 180 1.73 -2.12 -12.47
CA TRP A 180 2.36 -1.05 -11.68
C TRP A 180 3.88 -1.14 -11.63
N ALA A 181 4.46 -2.31 -11.86
CA ALA A 181 5.91 -2.48 -12.01
C ALA A 181 6.42 -1.89 -13.33
N GLU A 182 5.56 -1.77 -14.35
CA GLU A 182 5.90 -1.08 -15.60
C GLU A 182 5.97 0.45 -15.42
N VAL A 183 5.38 1.01 -14.36
CA VAL A 183 5.36 2.46 -14.07
C VAL A 183 6.65 2.88 -13.34
N ASP A 184 7.38 3.83 -13.93
CA ASP A 184 8.60 4.42 -13.38
C ASP A 184 8.35 5.11 -12.02
N GLY A 185 9.34 5.04 -11.13
CA GLY A 185 9.26 5.64 -9.79
C GLY A 185 8.44 4.84 -8.76
N GLN A 186 7.80 3.73 -9.13
CA GLN A 186 7.12 2.83 -8.19
C GLN A 186 8.12 1.87 -7.50
N PRO A 187 7.94 1.52 -6.21
CA PRO A 187 8.78 0.51 -5.56
C PRO A 187 8.71 -0.87 -6.24
N LEU A 188 7.57 -1.16 -6.90
CA LEU A 188 7.32 -2.38 -7.67
C LEU A 188 8.32 -2.62 -8.80
N VAL A 189 8.96 -1.58 -9.33
CA VAL A 189 10.03 -1.69 -10.34
C VAL A 189 11.14 -2.63 -9.85
N ASN A 190 11.40 -2.66 -8.54
CA ASN A 190 12.45 -3.49 -7.95
C ASN A 190 11.93 -4.79 -7.33
N SER A 191 10.70 -4.78 -6.79
CA SER A 191 10.19 -5.91 -6.00
C SER A 191 9.42 -6.95 -6.80
N TYR A 192 8.82 -6.56 -7.94
CA TYR A 192 7.87 -7.42 -8.63
C TYR A 192 8.52 -8.65 -9.27
N ILE A 193 9.48 -8.46 -10.19
CA ILE A 193 10.09 -9.57 -10.94
C ILE A 193 10.72 -10.62 -10.02
N PRO A 194 11.57 -10.26 -9.04
CA PRO A 194 12.16 -11.25 -8.14
C PRO A 194 11.10 -12.05 -7.37
N SER A 195 10.03 -11.39 -6.95
CA SER A 195 8.93 -12.05 -6.23
C SER A 195 8.10 -12.95 -7.14
N ALA A 196 7.80 -12.49 -8.36
CA ALA A 196 7.04 -13.26 -9.34
C ALA A 196 7.79 -14.53 -9.78
N GLU A 197 9.12 -14.46 -9.94
CA GLU A 197 9.97 -15.62 -10.24
C GLU A 197 9.97 -16.64 -9.10
N ALA A 198 10.11 -16.20 -7.85
CA ALA A 198 10.04 -17.07 -6.68
C ALA A 198 8.66 -17.74 -6.56
N ILE A 199 7.59 -16.97 -6.74
CA ILE A 199 6.22 -17.49 -6.69
C ILE A 199 5.95 -18.48 -7.84
N ASN A 200 6.45 -18.23 -9.04
CA ASN A 200 6.32 -19.17 -10.17
C ASN A 200 7.01 -20.51 -9.89
N THR A 201 8.10 -20.52 -9.12
CA THR A 201 8.79 -21.75 -8.73
C THR A 201 7.88 -22.68 -7.92
N ASP A 202 7.03 -22.11 -7.06
CA ASP A 202 6.15 -22.87 -6.16
C ASP A 202 4.74 -23.07 -6.71
N CYS A 203 4.21 -22.08 -7.45
CA CYS A 203 2.85 -22.08 -7.98
C CYS A 203 2.72 -22.57 -9.42
N GLY A 204 3.84 -22.85 -10.08
CA GLY A 204 3.92 -23.32 -11.46
C GLY A 204 4.21 -22.21 -12.47
N ASP A 205 4.71 -22.64 -13.63
CA ASP A 205 5.09 -21.74 -14.72
C ASP A 205 3.94 -20.83 -15.14
N ASN A 206 4.26 -19.54 -15.38
CA ASN A 206 3.32 -18.51 -15.81
C ASN A 206 2.19 -18.20 -14.81
N PHE A 207 2.34 -18.56 -13.53
CA PHE A 207 1.38 -18.17 -12.51
C PHE A 207 1.31 -16.63 -12.38
N ALA A 208 2.47 -15.98 -12.35
CA ALA A 208 2.70 -14.55 -12.41
C ALA A 208 3.45 -14.16 -13.70
N ASN A 209 3.14 -12.99 -14.25
CA ASN A 209 3.72 -12.51 -15.50
C ASN A 209 5.11 -11.89 -15.28
N VAL A 210 6.18 -12.61 -15.63
CA VAL A 210 7.56 -12.10 -15.56
C VAL A 210 8.05 -11.45 -16.85
N ASN A 211 7.24 -11.46 -17.92
CA ASN A 211 7.60 -10.92 -19.22
C ASN A 211 7.09 -9.48 -19.39
N ILE A 212 7.57 -8.59 -18.52
CA ILE A 212 7.27 -7.15 -18.53
C ILE A 212 8.56 -6.32 -18.56
N THR A 213 8.46 -5.05 -18.97
CA THR A 213 9.60 -4.13 -18.89
C THR A 213 9.36 -3.13 -17.75
N VAL A 214 10.06 -3.32 -16.63
CA VAL A 214 9.89 -2.48 -15.44
C VAL A 214 10.30 -1.02 -15.70
N GLY A 215 9.53 -0.08 -15.14
CA GLY A 215 9.79 1.36 -15.25
C GLY A 215 9.78 1.93 -16.67
N SER A 216 9.13 1.25 -17.62
CA SER A 216 9.03 1.68 -19.02
C SER A 216 7.99 2.78 -19.24
N GLU A 217 6.93 2.80 -18.43
CA GLU A 217 5.86 3.79 -18.48
C GLU A 217 6.18 4.97 -17.56
N LYS A 218 5.83 6.18 -17.99
CA LYS A 218 5.94 7.37 -17.12
C LYS A 218 4.70 7.49 -16.25
N VAL A 219 4.88 7.99 -15.03
CA VAL A 219 3.76 8.36 -14.14
C VAL A 219 2.86 9.33 -14.91
N SER A 220 1.66 8.86 -15.27
CA SER A 220 0.64 9.72 -15.86
C SER A 220 0.14 10.65 -14.77
N SER A 221 0.43 11.94 -14.88
CA SER A 221 -0.23 12.98 -14.08
C SER A 221 -1.70 13.03 -14.51
N GLY A 222 -2.54 12.27 -13.81
CA GLY A 222 -4.00 12.35 -13.88
C GLY A 222 -4.52 13.57 -13.14
#